data_AF-R5SH78-F1
#
_entry.id   AF-R5SH78-F1
#
_cell.length_a   1.000
_cell.length_b   1.000
_cell.length_c   1.000
_cell.angle_alpha   90.00
_cell.angle_beta   90.00
_cell.angle_gamma   90.00
#
_symmetry.space_group_name_H-M   'P 1'
#
loop_
_entity.id
_entity.type
_entity.pdbx_description
1 polymer ?
#
loop_
_entity_poly.entity_id
_entity_poly.type
_entity_poly.pdbx_seq_one_letter_code
_entity_poly.pdbx_strand_id
1 'polypeptide(L)' 'MDPIYEIDLDVCPHCGGVGAIQDEQGWCVYVDCLDCGSHTVHAAYETPEERLAAAKQVAHLWNIGKVIHAGVGD' A
#
# COMPACT_ATOMS: atom_id res chain seq x y z
N MET A 1 14.56 10.63 -6.67
CA MET A 1 13.43 9.71 -6.48
C MET A 1 13.01 9.82 -5.02
N ASP A 2 11.71 9.86 -4.71
CA ASP A 2 11.26 9.79 -3.32
C ASP A 2 11.50 8.38 -2.74
N PRO A 3 11.98 8.26 -1.49
CA PRO A 3 12.37 6.97 -0.91
C PRO A 3 11.21 6.00 -0.68
N ILE A 4 9.97 6.48 -0.71
CA ILE A 4 8.78 5.63 -0.58
C ILE A 4 8.56 4.76 -1.83
N TYR A 5 9.01 5.19 -3.00
CA TYR A 5 8.87 4.44 -4.26
C TYR A 5 10.02 3.46 -4.52
N GLU A 6 11.01 3.42 -3.62
CA GLU A 6 12.11 2.45 -3.65
C GLU A 6 11.81 1.19 -2.82
N ILE A 7 10.65 1.16 -2.14
CA ILE A 7 10.24 0.04 -1.30
C ILE A 7 9.76 -1.11 -2.19
N ASP A 8 10.32 -2.30 -1.95
CA ASP A 8 9.95 -3.52 -2.69
C ASP A 8 8.57 -4.02 -2.29
N LEU A 9 7.73 -4.26 -3.29
CA LEU A 9 6.37 -4.76 -3.15
C LEU A 9 6.25 -6.10 -3.88
N ASP A 10 5.70 -7.08 -3.18
CA ASP A 10 5.30 -8.35 -3.79
C ASP A 10 4.14 -8.15 -4.77
N VAL A 11 3.83 -9.18 -5.55
CA VAL A 11 2.63 -9.18 -6.39
C VAL A 11 1.36 -9.15 -5.53
N CYS A 12 0.25 -8.66 -6.08
CA CYS A 12 -1.02 -8.63 -5.36
C CYS A 12 -1.39 -10.03 -4.83
N PRO A 13 -1.60 -10.20 -3.52
CA PRO A 13 -1.91 -11.50 -2.93
C PRO A 13 -3.27 -12.06 -3.38
N HIS A 14 -4.14 -11.21 -3.96
CA HIS A 14 -5.46 -11.63 -4.44
C HIS A 14 -5.45 -12.06 -5.91
N CYS A 15 -4.90 -11.24 -6.82
CA CYS A 15 -4.96 -11.50 -8.27
C CYS A 15 -3.59 -11.68 -8.94
N GLY A 16 -2.48 -11.50 -8.23
CA GLY A 16 -1.13 -11.49 -8.79
C GLY A 16 -0.78 -10.25 -9.62
N GLY A 17 -1.67 -9.24 -9.64
CA GLY A 17 -1.47 -7.96 -10.33
C GLY A 17 -0.43 -7.05 -9.66
N VAL A 18 -0.21 -5.87 -10.23
CA VAL A 18 0.81 -4.93 -9.77
C VAL A 18 0.30 -4.14 -8.55
N GLY A 19 1.08 -4.13 -7.48
CA GLY A 19 0.89 -3.25 -6.33
C GLY A 19 1.62 -1.92 -6.50
N ALA A 20 0.99 -0.81 -6.13
CA ALA A 20 1.58 0.52 -6.16
C ALA A 20 1.39 1.23 -4.81
N ILE A 21 2.42 1.94 -4.34
CA ILE A 21 2.28 2.83 -3.18
C ILE A 21 1.57 4.11 -3.62
N GLN A 22 0.48 4.41 -2.94
CA GLN A 22 -0.30 5.62 -3.08
C GLN A 22 -0.01 6.54 -1.90
N ASP A 23 0.36 7.78 -2.21
CA ASP A 23 0.64 8.84 -1.24
C ASP A 23 -0.39 9.97 -1.41
N GLU A 24 -1.29 10.16 -0.43
CA GLU A 24 -2.29 11.24 -0.44
C GLU A 24 -1.72 12.58 0.11
N GLN A 25 -0.39 12.74 0.11
CA GLN A 25 0.32 13.99 0.39
C GLN A 25 -0.15 14.75 1.64
N GLY A 26 0.43 14.39 2.80
CA GLY A 26 0.16 15.02 4.08
C GLY A 26 -1.05 14.44 4.83
N TRP A 27 -1.57 13.29 4.38
CA TRP A 27 -2.66 12.60 5.07
C TRP A 27 -2.32 11.14 5.36
N CYS A 28 -2.19 10.32 4.32
CA CYS A 28 -1.92 8.89 4.49
C CYS A 28 -1.22 8.27 3.29
N VAL A 29 -0.65 7.08 3.53
CA VAL A 29 -0.13 6.20 2.49
C VAL A 29 -0.81 4.83 2.57
N TYR A 30 -0.92 4.15 1.44
CA TYR A 30 -1.41 2.77 1.33
C TYR A 30 -0.81 2.10 0.09
N VAL A 31 -0.95 0.79 -0.02
CA VAL A 31 -0.65 0.06 -1.28
C VAL A 31 -1.97 -0.32 -1.92
N ASP A 32 -2.12 -0.10 -3.22
CA ASP A 32 -3.29 -0.52 -4.00
C ASP A 32 -2.89 -1.41 -5.19
N CYS A 33 -3.78 -2.35 -5.52
CA CYS A 33 -3.67 -3.16 -6.72
C CYS A 33 -4.33 -2.44 -7.89
N LEU A 34 -3.54 -2.12 -8.91
CA LEU A 34 -4.02 -1.44 -10.11
C LEU A 34 -4.96 -2.31 -10.98
N ASP A 35 -4.97 -3.63 -10.76
CA ASP A 35 -5.79 -4.58 -11.52
C ASP A 35 -7.14 -4.91 -10.84
N CYS A 36 -7.14 -5.10 -9.52
CA CYS A 36 -8.32 -5.60 -8.79
C CYS A 36 -8.83 -4.69 -7.66
N GLY A 37 -8.16 -3.56 -7.39
CA GLY A 37 -8.56 -2.61 -6.35
C GLY A 37 -8.36 -3.11 -4.91
N SER A 38 -7.72 -4.26 -4.71
CA SER A 38 -7.30 -4.69 -3.37
C SER A 38 -6.29 -3.70 -2.81
N HIS A 39 -6.46 -3.27 -1.57
CA HIS A 39 -5.60 -2.26 -0.98
C HIS A 39 -5.31 -2.56 0.49
N THR A 40 -4.23 -2.02 1.04
CA THR A 40 -3.97 -2.11 2.49
C THR A 40 -4.81 -1.09 3.26
N VAL A 41 -4.83 -1.22 4.59
CA VAL A 41 -5.28 -0.11 5.44
C VAL A 41 -4.47 1.16 5.13
N HIS A 42 -5.11 2.32 5.32
CA HIS A 42 -4.46 3.61 5.16
C HIS A 42 -3.64 3.91 6.42
N ALA A 43 -2.33 4.14 6.26
CA ALA A 43 -1.46 4.56 7.33
C ALA A 43 -1.32 6.09 7.31
N ALA A 44 -1.91 6.75 8.30
CA ALA A 44 -1.80 8.20 8.45
C ALA A 44 -0.38 8.63 8.88
N TYR A 45 0.04 9.82 8.46
CA TYR A 45 1.29 10.44 8.86
C TYR A 45 1.14 11.96 8.91
N GLU A 46 1.91 12.63 9.79
CA GLU A 46 1.88 14.09 9.93
C GLU A 46 3.18 14.74 9.46
N THR A 47 4.30 14.03 9.59
CA THR A 47 5.63 14.50 9.20
C THR A 47 6.23 13.71 8.02
N PRO A 48 7.18 14.29 7.27
CA PRO A 48 7.85 13.58 6.17
C PRO A 48 8.67 12.37 6.62
N GLU A 49 9.14 12.34 7.87
CA GLU A 49 9.83 11.19 8.45
C GLU A 49 8.85 10.04 8.71
N GLU A 50 7.69 10.36 9.28
CA GLU A 50 6.60 9.40 9.48
C GLU A 50 6.04 8.88 8.16
N ARG A 51 6.03 9.69 7.09
CA ARG A 51 5.62 9.24 5.75
C ARG A 51 6.40 8.00 5.32
N LEU A 52 7.71 7.97 5.52
CA LEU A 52 8.54 6.82 5.15
C LEU A 52 8.26 5.61 6.05
N ALA A 53 8.05 5.83 7.36
CA ALA A 53 7.70 4.76 8.28
C ALA A 53 6.33 4.14 7.94
N ALA A 54 5.35 4.98 7.64
CA ALA A 54 4.01 4.59 7.20
C ALA A 54 4.07 3.82 5.88
N ALA A 55 4.89 4.27 4.92
CA ALA A 55 5.06 3.59 3.63
C ALA A 55 5.64 2.19 3.80
N LYS A 56 6.66 2.04 4.65
CA LYS A 56 7.23 0.74 5.02
C LYS A 56 6.21 -0.16 5.72
N GLN A 57 5.36 0.41 6.57
CA GLN A 57 4.32 -0.33 7.27
C GLN A 57 3.29 -0.89 6.28
N VAL A 58 2.77 -0.08 5.35
CA VAL A 58 1.78 -0.56 4.37
C VAL A 58 2.38 -1.53 3.38
N ALA A 59 3.64 -1.32 2.95
CA ALA A 59 4.37 -2.30 2.15
C ALA A 59 4.55 -3.63 2.88
N HIS A 60 4.89 -3.60 4.17
CA HIS A 60 5.00 -4.82 4.97
C HIS A 60 3.65 -5.57 5.03
N LEU A 61 2.55 -4.85 5.28
CA LEU A 61 1.21 -5.45 5.31
C LEU A 61 0.84 -6.09 3.97
N TRP A 62 1.15 -5.42 2.86
CA TRP A 62 0.95 -5.94 1.51
C TRP A 62 1.74 -7.23 1.29
N ASN A 63 3.05 -7.22 1.57
CA ASN A 63 3.95 -8.35 1.32
C ASN A 63 3.60 -9.60 2.14
N ILE A 64 2.95 -9.45 3.30
CA ILE A 64 2.46 -10.59 4.10
C ILE A 64 1.01 -10.98 3.79
N GLY A 65 0.41 -10.41 2.73
CA GLY A 65 -0.93 -10.75 2.26
C GLY A 65 -2.08 -10.09 3.03
N LYS A 66 -1.81 -9.09 3.89
CA LYS A 66 -2.85 -8.38 4.65
C LYS A 66 -3.44 -7.23 3.83
N VAL A 67 -4.34 -7.59 2.91
CA VAL A 67 -5.06 -6.63 2.05
C VAL A 67 -6.57 -6.70 2.29
N ILE A 68 -7.24 -5.59 2.00
CA ILE A 68 -8.68 -5.42 1.97
C ILE A 68 -9.10 -5.54 0.51
N HIS A 69 -9.92 -6.53 0.22
CA HIS A 69 -10.56 -6.69 -1.09
C HIS A 69 -12.05 -6.39 -0.93
N ALA A 70 -12.54 -5.34 -1.59
CA ALA A 70 -13.94 -4.94 -1.58
C ALA A 70 -14.72 -5.55 -2.77
N GLY A 71 -14.36 -6.75 -3.20
CA GLY A 71 -15.18 -7.52 -4.12
C GLY A 71 -16.55 -7.81 -3.51
N VAL A 72 -17.59 -7.85 -4.34
CA VAL A 72 -18.90 -8.39 -3.94
C VAL A 72 -18.66 -9.79 -3.40
N GLY A 73 -19.14 -10.08 -2.19
CA GLY A 73 -19.03 -11.42 -1.61
C GLY A 73 -19.60 -12.45 -2.58
N ASP A 74 -18.83 -13.50 -2.85
CA ASP A 74 -19.33 -14.71 -3.51
C ASP A 74 -20.45 -15.35 -2.66
#